data_AF-A0A3C7W3B0-F1
#
_entry.id   AF-A0A3C7W3B0-F1
#
_cell.length_a   1.000
_cell.length_b   1.000
_cell.length_c   1.000
_cell.angle_alpha   90.00
_cell.angle_beta   90.00
_cell.angle_gamma   90.00
#
_symmetry.space_group_name_H-M   'P 1'
#
loop_
_entity.id
_entity.type
_entity.pdbx_description
1 polymer ?
#
loop_
_entity_poly.entity_id
_entity_poly.type
_entity_poly.pdbx_seq_one_letter_code
_entity_poly.pdbx_strand_id
1 'polypeptide(L)'
;MLLEQPSVVGDFYDDEALRTTYHGELIALIKALTGARRVEVFDDTRRSASVATQRERGIREPANIVHNDYTAASGPRRLNDFFTDAPEEAEALRQQRFAIINAWRPINGPVYDQPLVLCDAGSIADGDLVAMERRAEERIGELQVALYNPGQRWYYFPRMRPEEVLLFKTYDSAEDGRARFTPHSSFADPAAPRDAPARESLESRCLVFF
;
A
#
# COMPACT_ATOMS: atom_id res chain seq x y z
N MET A 1 8.00 7.55 -0.87
CA MET A 1 8.10 8.99 -1.19
C MET A 1 6.89 9.67 -0.58
N LEU A 2 7.11 10.66 0.31
CA LEU A 2 6.04 11.46 0.90
C LEU A 2 5.85 12.73 0.07
N LEU A 3 4.60 13.08 -0.24
CA LEU A 3 4.24 14.17 -1.12
C LEU A 3 3.08 14.96 -0.52
N GLU A 4 3.11 16.28 -0.66
CA GLU A 4 1.93 17.12 -0.48
C GLU A 4 1.06 16.99 -1.74
N GLN A 5 -0.07 16.31 -1.58
CA GLN A 5 -1.05 16.04 -2.63
C GLN A 5 -2.45 16.22 -2.05
N PRO A 6 -2.97 17.45 -1.96
CA PRO A 6 -4.36 17.69 -1.62
C PRO A 6 -5.28 16.93 -2.59
N SER A 7 -6.39 16.40 -2.07
CA SER A 7 -7.46 15.80 -2.88
C SER A 7 -8.69 16.70 -2.82
N VAL A 8 -9.46 16.75 -3.91
CA VAL A 8 -10.76 17.40 -3.87
C VAL A 8 -11.84 16.53 -3.22
N VAL A 9 -11.55 15.24 -3.00
CA VAL A 9 -12.43 14.34 -2.25
C VAL A 9 -12.38 14.70 -0.77
N GLY A 10 -13.52 15.15 -0.24
CA GLY A 10 -13.66 15.51 1.17
C GLY A 10 -14.02 14.34 2.09
N ASP A 11 -14.75 13.34 1.57
CA ASP A 11 -15.10 12.13 2.30
C ASP A 11 -14.53 10.89 1.62
N PHE A 12 -13.50 10.32 2.21
CA PHE A 12 -12.85 9.11 1.70
C PHE A 12 -13.63 7.81 2.02
N TYR A 13 -14.78 7.90 2.68
CA TYR A 13 -15.74 6.79 2.80
C TYR A 13 -16.74 6.72 1.64
N ASP A 14 -16.79 7.73 0.77
CA ASP A 14 -17.60 7.71 -0.44
C ASP A 14 -16.86 6.96 -1.57
N ASP A 15 -17.25 5.71 -1.80
CA ASP A 15 -16.68 4.86 -2.85
C ASP A 15 -16.89 5.42 -4.27
N GLU A 16 -17.98 6.15 -4.51
CA GLU A 16 -18.23 6.78 -5.81
C GLU A 16 -17.27 7.94 -6.03
N ALA A 17 -17.06 8.78 -5.02
CA ALA A 17 -16.07 9.86 -5.07
C ALA A 17 -14.64 9.31 -5.26
N LEU A 18 -14.29 8.19 -4.59
CA LEU A 18 -13.00 7.55 -4.81
C LEU A 18 -12.82 7.12 -6.27
N ARG A 19 -13.78 6.37 -6.80
CA ARG A 19 -13.72 5.81 -8.16
C ARG A 19 -13.72 6.88 -9.24
N THR A 20 -14.56 7.91 -9.09
CA THR A 20 -14.77 8.92 -10.14
C THR A 20 -13.74 10.05 -10.09
N THR A 21 -13.15 10.31 -8.92
CA THR A 21 -12.28 11.48 -8.70
C THR A 21 -10.91 11.08 -8.15
N TYR A 22 -10.84 10.46 -6.97
CA TYR A 22 -9.56 10.18 -6.30
C TYR A 22 -8.64 9.26 -7.12
N HIS A 23 -9.20 8.22 -7.75
CA HIS A 23 -8.44 7.32 -8.62
C HIS A 23 -7.80 8.07 -9.78
N GLY A 24 -8.50 9.06 -10.36
CA GLY A 24 -7.97 9.95 -11.39
C GLY A 24 -6.79 10.78 -10.90
N GLU A 25 -6.89 11.33 -9.68
CA GLU A 25 -5.79 12.07 -9.05
C GLU A 25 -4.56 11.19 -8.83
N LEU A 26 -4.75 9.96 -8.32
CA LEU A 26 -3.66 9.00 -8.11
C LEU A 26 -3.00 8.56 -9.42
N ILE A 27 -3.80 8.27 -10.45
CA ILE A 27 -3.31 7.88 -11.78
C ILE A 27 -2.45 9.00 -12.36
N ALA A 28 -2.92 10.25 -12.30
CA ALA A 28 -2.17 11.40 -12.80
C ALA A 28 -0.85 11.59 -12.03
N LEU A 29 -0.90 11.53 -10.70
CA LEU A 29 0.27 11.66 -9.83
C LEU A 29 1.32 10.57 -10.13
N ILE A 30 0.92 9.31 -10.14
CA ILE A 30 1.83 8.18 -10.34
C ILE A 30 2.45 8.26 -11.73
N LYS A 31 1.66 8.53 -12.78
CA LYS A 31 2.20 8.71 -14.14
C LYS A 31 3.23 9.83 -14.20
N ALA A 32 2.96 10.98 -13.58
CA ALA A 32 3.87 12.12 -13.57
C ALA A 32 5.21 11.80 -12.87
N LEU A 33 5.17 11.04 -11.78
CA LEU A 33 6.37 10.69 -11.00
C LEU A 33 7.19 9.56 -11.61
N THR A 34 6.55 8.58 -12.24
CA THR A 34 7.22 7.34 -12.67
C THR A 34 7.47 7.29 -14.17
N GLY A 35 6.81 8.14 -14.96
CA GLY A 35 6.80 8.05 -16.43
C GLY A 35 5.99 6.87 -16.97
N ALA A 36 5.13 6.27 -16.15
CA ALA A 36 4.31 5.12 -16.55
C ALA A 36 3.35 5.48 -17.68
N ARG A 37 3.17 4.54 -18.62
CA ARG A 37 2.20 4.67 -19.72
C ARG A 37 0.78 4.43 -19.26
N ARG A 38 0.61 3.52 -18.29
CA ARG A 38 -0.69 3.11 -17.76
C ARG A 38 -0.62 2.86 -16.27
N VAL A 39 -1.67 3.26 -15.57
CA VAL A 39 -1.86 3.03 -14.14
C VAL A 39 -3.31 2.60 -13.95
N GLU A 40 -3.53 1.54 -13.19
CA GLU A 40 -4.85 1.00 -12.85
C GLU A 40 -4.97 0.88 -11.34
N VAL A 41 -5.99 1.48 -10.73
CA VAL A 41 -6.28 1.31 -9.30
C VAL A 41 -7.19 0.10 -9.15
N PHE A 42 -6.82 -0.86 -8.30
CA PHE A 42 -7.55 -2.13 -8.19
C PHE A 42 -8.05 -2.47 -6.79
N ASP A 43 -7.64 -1.72 -5.76
CA ASP A 43 -8.04 -1.98 -4.38
C ASP A 43 -7.93 -0.71 -3.54
N ASP A 44 -8.92 -0.50 -2.69
CA ASP A 44 -8.96 0.55 -1.67
C ASP A 44 -9.15 -0.10 -0.30
N THR A 45 -8.13 -0.04 0.54
CA THR A 45 -8.18 -0.59 1.90
C THR A 45 -8.23 0.53 2.93
N ARG A 46 -9.34 0.59 3.67
CA ARG A 46 -9.52 1.50 4.81
C ARG A 46 -9.16 0.81 6.11
N ARG A 47 -8.50 1.53 7.03
CA ARG A 47 -8.16 1.07 8.38
C ARG A 47 -8.38 2.16 9.41
N SER A 48 -8.82 1.78 10.60
CA SER A 48 -9.01 2.71 11.74
C SER A 48 -8.43 2.12 13.02
N ALA A 49 -7.77 2.95 13.84
CA ALA A 49 -7.35 2.60 15.19
C ALA A 49 -8.51 2.67 16.22
N SER A 50 -9.66 3.25 15.85
CA SER A 50 -10.85 3.34 16.70
C SER A 50 -11.68 2.07 16.61
N VAL A 51 -11.86 1.36 17.74
CA VAL A 51 -12.73 0.18 17.83
C VAL A 51 -14.18 0.52 17.47
N ALA A 52 -14.64 1.74 17.80
CA ALA A 52 -15.98 2.19 17.45
C ALA A 52 -16.14 2.28 15.92
N THR A 53 -15.21 2.96 15.24
CA THR A 53 -15.21 3.09 13.78
C THR A 53 -15.05 1.73 13.08
N GLN A 54 -14.20 0.85 13.61
CA GLN A 54 -14.04 -0.52 13.10
C GLN A 54 -15.38 -1.27 13.10
N ARG A 55 -16.14 -1.21 14.21
CA ARG A 55 -17.44 -1.87 14.34
C ARG A 55 -18.50 -1.22 13.47
N GLU A 56 -18.56 0.10 13.44
CA GLU A 56 -19.54 0.87 12.67
C GLU A 56 -19.39 0.62 11.16
N ARG A 57 -18.14 0.60 10.67
CA ARG A 57 -17.85 0.56 9.23
C ARG A 57 -17.38 -0.80 8.72
N GLY A 58 -17.24 -1.79 9.59
CA GLY A 58 -16.72 -3.12 9.22
C GLY A 58 -15.27 -3.09 8.72
N ILE A 59 -14.45 -2.14 9.18
CA ILE A 59 -13.05 -1.99 8.77
C ILE A 59 -12.09 -2.52 9.83
N ARG A 60 -10.86 -2.86 9.42
CA ARG A 60 -9.85 -3.47 10.30
C ARG A 60 -8.93 -2.45 10.95
N GLU A 61 -8.26 -2.89 12.00
CA GLU A 61 -7.20 -2.18 12.69
C GLU A 61 -5.96 -1.95 11.80
N PRO A 62 -5.07 -1.03 12.18
CA PRO A 62 -3.73 -0.91 11.60
C PRO A 62 -2.99 -2.24 11.52
N ALA A 63 -2.29 -2.51 10.40
CA ALA A 63 -1.49 -3.74 10.28
C ALA A 63 -0.22 -3.62 11.13
N ASN A 64 -0.13 -4.41 12.19
CA ASN A 64 1.01 -4.46 13.12
C ASN A 64 1.99 -5.61 12.82
N ILE A 65 1.63 -6.52 11.92
CA ILE A 65 2.54 -7.53 11.39
C ILE A 65 3.41 -6.86 10.34
N VAL A 66 4.72 -7.11 10.41
CA VAL A 66 5.66 -6.63 9.41
C VAL A 66 5.55 -7.49 8.15
N HIS A 67 5.13 -6.89 7.04
CA HIS A 67 4.83 -7.63 5.82
C HIS A 67 5.15 -6.86 4.54
N ASN A 68 5.31 -7.57 3.44
CA ASN A 68 5.16 -7.04 2.09
C ASN A 68 3.94 -7.69 1.42
N ASP A 69 3.18 -6.91 0.65
CA ASP A 69 1.87 -7.35 0.11
C ASP A 69 1.98 -8.50 -0.90
N TYR A 70 3.12 -8.62 -1.59
CA TYR A 70 3.29 -9.54 -2.72
C TYR A 70 4.60 -10.31 -2.63
N THR A 71 4.62 -11.50 -3.22
CA THR A 71 5.84 -12.25 -3.50
C THR A 71 6.20 -12.08 -4.99
N ALA A 72 7.34 -12.64 -5.40
CA ALA A 72 7.68 -12.78 -6.81
C ALA A 72 6.61 -13.56 -7.61
N ALA A 73 5.90 -14.49 -6.97
CA ALA A 73 4.85 -15.29 -7.60
C ALA A 73 3.47 -14.60 -7.56
N SER A 74 3.13 -13.93 -6.46
CA SER A 74 1.81 -13.36 -6.25
C SER A 74 1.62 -11.98 -6.91
N GLY A 75 2.71 -11.24 -7.16
CA GLY A 75 2.66 -9.98 -7.93
C GLY A 75 2.09 -10.16 -9.35
N PRO A 76 2.66 -11.04 -10.19
CA PRO A 76 2.11 -11.34 -11.52
C PRO A 76 0.73 -11.99 -11.47
N ARG A 77 0.42 -12.76 -10.43
CA ARG A 77 -0.93 -13.30 -10.24
C ARG A 77 -1.95 -12.18 -10.03
N ARG A 78 -1.60 -11.14 -9.25
CA ARG A 78 -2.50 -9.99 -9.04
C ARG A 78 -2.85 -9.27 -10.33
N LEU A 79 -1.90 -9.14 -11.25
CA LEU A 79 -2.15 -8.60 -12.59
C LEU A 79 -3.20 -9.46 -13.32
N ASN A 80 -3.01 -10.79 -13.34
CA ASN A 80 -3.96 -11.70 -13.97
C ASN A 80 -5.35 -11.65 -13.31
N ASP A 81 -5.41 -11.60 -11.98
CA ASP A 81 -6.67 -11.49 -11.24
C ASP A 81 -7.45 -10.23 -11.65
N PHE A 82 -6.75 -9.09 -11.81
CA PHE A 82 -7.37 -7.83 -12.22
C PHE A 82 -7.87 -7.86 -13.67
N PHE A 83 -7.13 -8.50 -14.58
CA PHE A 83 -7.47 -8.65 -15.99
C PHE A 83 -8.11 -10.03 -16.30
N THR A 84 -8.90 -10.58 -15.37
CA THR A 84 -9.53 -11.90 -15.53
C THR A 84 -10.39 -11.96 -16.80
N ASP A 85 -11.10 -10.87 -17.12
CA ASP A 85 -11.95 -10.77 -18.31
C ASP A 85 -11.19 -10.42 -19.60
N ALA A 86 -9.87 -10.19 -19.52
CA ALA A 86 -9.01 -9.81 -20.64
C ALA A 86 -7.63 -10.52 -20.56
N PRO A 87 -7.58 -11.86 -20.63
CA PRO A 87 -6.36 -12.63 -20.40
C PRO A 87 -5.24 -12.36 -21.42
N GLU A 88 -5.57 -12.06 -22.68
CA GLU A 88 -4.58 -11.70 -23.71
C GLU A 88 -3.89 -10.37 -23.39
N GLU A 89 -4.65 -9.40 -22.87
CA GLU A 89 -4.12 -8.11 -22.42
C GLU A 89 -3.24 -8.29 -21.17
N ALA A 90 -3.67 -9.13 -20.23
CA ALA A 90 -2.88 -9.50 -19.05
C ALA A 90 -1.51 -10.04 -19.44
N GLU A 91 -1.48 -10.99 -20.38
CA GLU A 91 -0.25 -11.60 -20.87
C GLU A 91 0.65 -10.58 -21.57
N ALA A 92 0.10 -9.72 -22.42
CA ALA A 92 0.85 -8.66 -23.10
C ALA A 92 1.47 -7.65 -22.13
N LEU A 93 0.73 -7.26 -21.08
CA LEU A 93 1.21 -6.35 -20.03
C LEU A 93 2.26 -7.00 -19.15
N ARG A 94 2.11 -8.30 -18.83
CA ARG A 94 3.05 -9.07 -18.02
C ARG A 94 4.41 -9.24 -18.67
N GLN A 95 4.47 -9.28 -20.01
CA GLN A 95 5.72 -9.33 -20.77
C GLN A 95 6.53 -8.03 -20.71
N GLN A 96 5.90 -6.93 -20.26
CA GLN A 96 6.55 -5.65 -20.05
C GLN A 96 6.90 -5.45 -18.57
N ARG A 97 7.68 -4.41 -18.28
CA ARG A 97 7.93 -4.04 -16.89
C ARG A 97 6.65 -3.48 -16.28
N PHE A 98 6.29 -3.98 -15.10
CA PHE A 98 5.23 -3.42 -14.29
C PHE A 98 5.60 -3.43 -12.81
N ALA A 99 4.92 -2.60 -12.04
CA ALA A 99 5.07 -2.50 -10.60
C ALA A 99 3.70 -2.45 -9.93
N ILE A 100 3.67 -2.73 -8.63
CA ILE A 100 2.54 -2.41 -7.76
C ILE A 100 3.00 -1.32 -6.80
N ILE A 101 2.31 -0.18 -6.83
CA ILE A 101 2.57 0.97 -5.98
C ILE A 101 1.35 1.20 -5.10
N ASN A 102 1.58 1.28 -3.80
CA ASN A 102 0.57 1.65 -2.83
C ASN A 102 0.63 3.16 -2.59
N ALA A 103 -0.53 3.80 -2.57
CA ALA A 103 -0.73 5.18 -2.16
C ALA A 103 -1.43 5.20 -0.81
N TRP A 104 -0.69 5.54 0.24
CA TRP A 104 -1.21 5.59 1.60
C TRP A 104 -1.45 7.02 2.04
N ARG A 105 -2.67 7.31 2.50
CA ARG A 105 -3.14 8.63 2.91
C ARG A 105 -3.86 8.55 4.25
N PRO A 106 -3.57 9.45 5.21
CA PRO A 106 -4.45 9.69 6.35
C PRO A 106 -5.77 10.28 5.86
N ILE A 107 -6.89 9.67 6.24
CA ILE A 107 -8.23 10.23 5.95
C ILE A 107 -8.86 10.89 7.18
N ASN A 108 -8.20 10.72 8.33
CA ASN A 108 -8.37 11.50 9.54
C ASN A 108 -6.98 11.75 10.12
N GLY A 109 -6.62 13.01 10.38
CA GLY A 109 -5.26 13.36 10.76
C GLY A 109 -5.14 14.69 11.49
N PRO A 110 -3.92 15.06 11.91
CA PRO A 110 -2.66 14.36 11.65
C PRO A 110 -2.50 13.03 12.41
N VAL A 111 -1.69 12.12 11.86
CA VAL A 111 -1.46 10.77 12.43
C VAL A 111 -0.45 10.83 13.58
N TYR A 112 -0.94 10.86 14.82
CA TYR A 112 -0.07 10.88 16.00
C TYR A 112 0.32 9.48 16.50
N ASP A 113 -0.57 8.51 16.39
CA ASP A 113 -0.35 7.12 16.79
C ASP A 113 -0.56 6.19 15.59
N GLN A 114 0.02 5.00 15.65
CA GLN A 114 -0.04 3.99 14.60
C GLN A 114 0.48 4.52 13.24
N PRO A 115 1.62 5.24 13.16
CA PRO A 115 2.13 5.73 11.89
C PRO A 115 2.48 4.58 10.94
N LEU A 116 2.51 4.89 9.64
CA LEU A 116 3.03 3.94 8.67
C LEU A 116 4.57 3.86 8.80
N VAL A 117 5.07 2.64 8.86
CA VAL A 117 6.48 2.27 8.91
C VAL A 117 6.86 1.56 7.63
N LEU A 118 7.98 1.93 7.04
CA LEU A 118 8.59 1.26 5.88
C LEU A 118 10.01 0.81 6.21
N CYS A 119 10.38 -0.37 5.74
CA CYS A 119 11.78 -0.81 5.69
C CYS A 119 12.44 -0.28 4.43
N ASP A 120 13.68 0.20 4.54
CA ASP A 120 14.51 0.49 3.38
C ASP A 120 14.82 -0.81 2.65
N ALA A 121 14.34 -0.91 1.40
CA ALA A 121 14.54 -2.08 0.56
C ALA A 121 16.02 -2.45 0.35
N GLY A 122 16.94 -1.48 0.41
CA GLY A 122 18.38 -1.72 0.32
C GLY A 122 19.03 -2.23 1.62
N SER A 123 18.24 -2.43 2.67
CA SER A 123 18.69 -3.03 3.94
C SER A 123 18.19 -4.45 4.15
N ILE A 124 17.35 -4.96 3.25
CA ILE A 124 16.76 -6.29 3.31
C ILE A 124 17.78 -7.29 2.77
N ALA A 125 18.15 -8.27 3.59
CA ALA A 125 19.03 -9.36 3.17
C ALA A 125 18.23 -10.50 2.51
N ASP A 126 18.92 -11.33 1.73
CA ASP A 126 18.36 -12.58 1.24
C ASP A 126 17.90 -13.45 2.43
N GLY A 127 16.65 -13.92 2.38
CA GLY A 127 16.04 -14.70 3.45
C GLY A 127 15.32 -13.90 4.53
N ASP A 128 15.39 -12.56 4.53
CA ASP A 128 14.63 -11.73 5.46
C ASP A 128 13.11 -11.79 5.21
N LEU A 129 12.69 -12.18 3.99
CA LEU A 129 11.28 -12.23 3.60
C LEU A 129 10.84 -13.66 3.34
N VAL A 130 9.87 -14.14 4.12
CA VAL A 130 9.31 -15.49 4.00
C VAL A 130 7.91 -15.40 3.43
N ALA A 131 7.65 -16.14 2.34
CA ALA A 131 6.31 -16.25 1.77
C ALA A 131 5.36 -16.94 2.78
N MET A 132 4.19 -16.34 2.96
CA MET A 132 3.14 -16.84 3.83
C MET A 132 1.82 -16.87 3.06
N GLU A 133 1.20 -18.04 3.02
CA GLU A 133 -0.16 -18.19 2.49
C GLU A 133 -1.15 -17.49 3.40
N ARG A 134 -2.03 -16.69 2.81
CA ARG A 134 -3.20 -16.12 3.47
C ARG A 134 -4.45 -16.73 2.87
N ARG A 135 -5.06 -17.64 3.62
CA ARG A 135 -6.30 -18.32 3.22
C ARG A 135 -7.51 -17.49 3.65
N ALA A 136 -8.32 -17.09 2.68
CA ALA A 136 -9.69 -16.63 2.88
C ALA A 136 -10.64 -17.66 2.27
N GLU A 137 -11.92 -17.58 2.61
CA GLU A 137 -12.94 -18.60 2.28
C GLU A 137 -12.97 -18.96 0.78
N GLU A 138 -12.77 -17.97 -0.10
CA GLU A 138 -12.82 -18.13 -1.55
C GLU A 138 -11.48 -17.94 -2.27
N ARG A 139 -10.38 -17.62 -1.55
CA ARG A 139 -9.07 -17.36 -2.16
C ARG A 139 -7.89 -17.73 -1.28
N ILE A 140 -6.85 -18.28 -1.90
CA ILE A 140 -5.52 -18.38 -1.31
C ILE A 140 -4.69 -17.22 -1.86
N GLY A 141 -4.49 -16.19 -1.03
CA GLY A 141 -3.52 -15.14 -1.27
C GLY A 141 -2.13 -15.54 -0.76
N GLU A 142 -1.11 -14.80 -1.17
CA GLU A 142 0.27 -15.01 -0.71
C GLU A 142 0.93 -13.65 -0.52
N LEU A 143 1.50 -13.45 0.66
CA LEU A 143 2.23 -12.24 1.08
C LEU A 143 3.60 -12.64 1.64
N GLN A 144 4.46 -11.68 1.95
CA GLN A 144 5.71 -11.95 2.67
C GLN A 144 5.64 -11.42 4.09
N VAL A 145 6.09 -12.19 5.07
CA VAL A 145 6.37 -11.70 6.43
C VAL A 145 7.88 -11.45 6.55
N ALA A 146 8.24 -10.38 7.26
CA ALA A 146 9.66 -10.10 7.50
C ALA A 146 10.14 -10.80 8.78
N LEU A 147 11.27 -11.50 8.67
CA LEU A 147 12.03 -11.98 9.81
C LEU A 147 12.86 -10.84 10.39
N TYR A 148 13.06 -10.87 11.71
CA TYR A 148 13.91 -9.89 12.37
C TYR A 148 15.36 -10.02 11.90
N ASN A 149 15.92 -8.91 11.45
CA ASN A 149 17.33 -8.79 11.16
C ASN A 149 17.83 -7.40 11.62
N PRO A 150 18.84 -7.31 12.49
CA PRO A 150 19.34 -6.03 13.00
C PRO A 150 19.95 -5.13 11.91
N GLY A 151 20.25 -5.66 10.71
CA GLY A 151 20.69 -4.88 9.56
C GLY A 151 19.58 -4.07 8.88
N GLN A 152 18.30 -4.37 9.17
CA GLN A 152 17.16 -3.67 8.59
C GLN A 152 17.07 -2.22 9.09
N ARG A 153 16.86 -1.29 8.16
CA ARG A 153 16.69 0.13 8.45
C ARG A 153 15.23 0.50 8.29
N TRP A 154 14.61 0.92 9.39
CA TRP A 154 13.20 1.24 9.46
C TRP A 154 12.98 2.75 9.57
N TYR A 155 12.02 3.25 8.80
CA TYR A 155 11.61 4.65 8.79
C TYR A 155 10.11 4.73 9.00
N TYR A 156 9.66 5.75 9.72
CA TYR A 156 8.23 5.98 9.96
C TYR A 156 7.87 7.43 9.70
N PHE A 157 6.60 7.66 9.40
CA PHE A 157 6.09 8.96 8.97
C PHE A 157 5.09 9.47 10.01
N PRO A 158 5.56 10.09 11.12
CA PRO A 158 4.68 10.61 12.15
C PRO A 158 4.02 11.91 11.68
N ARG A 159 2.82 12.17 12.19
CA ARG A 159 2.04 13.41 11.98
C ARG A 159 1.69 13.70 10.52
N MET A 160 1.67 12.69 9.65
CA MET A 160 1.13 12.85 8.30
C MET A 160 -0.28 13.42 8.35
N ARG A 161 -0.56 14.41 7.50
CA ARG A 161 -1.85 15.08 7.39
C ARG A 161 -2.66 14.55 6.20
N PRO A 162 -3.98 14.81 6.15
CA PRO A 162 -4.81 14.36 5.04
C PRO A 162 -4.42 14.92 3.67
N GLU A 163 -3.68 16.03 3.61
CA GLU A 163 -3.15 16.60 2.38
C GLU A 163 -1.88 15.90 1.88
N GLU A 164 -1.37 14.90 2.61
CA GLU A 164 -0.15 14.19 2.28
C GLU A 164 -0.44 12.75 1.83
N VAL A 165 0.33 12.27 0.84
CA VAL A 165 0.29 10.88 0.38
C VAL A 165 1.68 10.27 0.40
N LEU A 166 1.78 9.06 0.92
CA LEU A 166 3.00 8.25 0.86
C LEU A 166 2.88 7.21 -0.25
N LEU A 167 3.72 7.34 -1.27
CA LEU A 167 3.85 6.34 -2.33
C LEU A 167 5.01 5.40 -2.03
N PHE A 168 4.77 4.10 -2.06
CA PHE A 168 5.82 3.08 -1.91
C PHE A 168 5.48 1.86 -2.74
N LYS A 169 6.53 1.14 -3.15
CA LYS A 169 6.41 0.01 -4.06
C LYS A 169 6.34 -1.29 -3.27
N THR A 170 5.35 -2.11 -3.56
CA THR A 170 5.19 -3.44 -2.93
C THR A 170 5.54 -4.58 -3.89
N TYR A 171 5.71 -4.28 -5.19
CA TYR A 171 6.21 -5.21 -6.21
C TYR A 171 6.86 -4.45 -7.39
N ASP A 172 7.97 -4.96 -7.94
CA ASP A 172 8.48 -4.62 -9.29
C ASP A 172 8.84 -5.91 -10.02
N SER A 173 8.45 -6.02 -11.29
CA SER A 173 8.82 -7.17 -12.12
C SER A 173 10.28 -7.15 -12.57
N ALA A 174 10.95 -5.99 -12.54
CA ALA A 174 12.36 -5.91 -12.89
C ALA A 174 13.28 -6.43 -11.77
N GLU A 175 14.31 -7.18 -12.17
CA GLU A 175 15.30 -7.82 -11.29
C GLU A 175 16.71 -7.21 -11.44
N ASP A 176 16.79 -5.94 -11.82
CA ASP A 176 18.04 -5.21 -12.12
C ASP A 176 18.63 -4.49 -10.90
N GLY A 177 18.39 -5.02 -9.69
CA GLY A 177 18.88 -4.48 -8.43
C GLY A 177 18.06 -3.33 -7.84
N ARG A 178 17.01 -2.87 -8.53
CA ARG A 178 16.07 -1.90 -7.95
C ARG A 178 15.25 -2.50 -6.81
N ALA A 179 14.71 -1.66 -5.95
CA ALA A 179 13.76 -2.07 -4.92
C ALA A 179 12.51 -2.73 -5.54
N ARG A 180 12.24 -3.98 -5.16
CA ARG A 180 11.07 -4.76 -5.61
C ARG A 180 9.99 -4.85 -4.52
N PHE A 181 10.41 -5.04 -3.27
CA PHE A 181 9.53 -5.27 -2.13
C PHE A 181 9.86 -4.23 -1.05
N THR A 182 8.84 -3.72 -0.37
CA THR A 182 8.99 -2.76 0.72
C THR A 182 8.19 -3.26 1.91
N PRO A 183 8.81 -4.02 2.83
CA PRO A 183 8.19 -4.42 4.08
C PRO A 183 7.71 -3.20 4.83
N HIS A 184 6.50 -3.29 5.37
CA HIS A 184 5.84 -2.20 6.05
C HIS A 184 4.95 -2.69 7.17
N SER A 185 4.63 -1.78 8.08
CA SER A 185 3.80 -2.06 9.25
C SER A 185 3.30 -0.77 9.89
N SER A 186 2.71 -0.89 11.07
CA SER A 186 2.39 0.19 11.99
C SER A 186 2.63 -0.26 13.43
N PHE A 187 2.86 0.68 14.33
CA PHE A 187 3.17 0.40 15.73
C PHE A 187 2.54 1.46 16.63
N ALA A 188 2.24 1.09 17.87
CA ALA A 188 1.84 2.06 18.89
C ALA A 188 3.03 2.97 19.21
N ASP A 189 2.92 4.26 18.90
CA ASP A 189 3.99 5.23 19.10
C ASP A 189 4.03 5.63 20.59
N PRO A 190 5.11 5.32 21.33
CA PRO A 190 5.22 5.68 22.75
C PRO A 190 5.25 7.19 22.99
N ALA A 191 5.50 7.99 21.94
CA ALA A 191 5.48 9.46 22.01
C ALA A 191 4.10 10.05 21.67
N ALA A 192 3.11 9.25 21.28
CA ALA A 192 1.77 9.73 20.98
C ALA A 192 1.09 10.35 22.22
N PRO A 193 0.41 11.51 22.08
CA PRO A 193 -0.44 12.04 23.15
C PRO A 193 -1.52 11.04 23.57
N ARG A 194 -1.84 10.99 24.88
CA ARG A 194 -2.85 10.06 25.41
C ARG A 194 -4.25 10.27 24.83
N ASP A 195 -4.54 11.49 24.43
CA ASP A 195 -5.81 11.96 23.83
C ASP A 195 -5.69 12.14 22.31
N ALA A 196 -4.65 11.58 21.69
CA ALA A 196 -4.49 11.62 20.24
C ALA A 196 -5.73 11.04 19.53
N PRO A 197 -6.21 11.70 18.46
CA PRO A 197 -7.25 11.12 17.63
C PRO A 197 -6.80 9.78 17.06
N ALA A 198 -7.72 8.82 17.01
CA ALA A 198 -7.47 7.53 16.42
C ALA A 198 -7.18 7.70 14.91
N ARG A 199 -6.05 7.15 14.46
CA ARG A 199 -5.68 7.16 13.04
C ARG A 199 -6.77 6.51 12.19
N GLU A 200 -7.14 7.18 11.10
CA GLU A 200 -7.87 6.57 9.98
C GLU A 200 -7.09 6.79 8.69
N SER A 201 -7.00 5.75 7.86
CA SER A 201 -6.17 5.78 6.66
C SER A 201 -6.83 5.04 5.51
N LEU A 202 -6.55 5.51 4.30
CA LEU A 202 -6.84 4.82 3.05
C LEU A 202 -5.52 4.40 2.39
N GLU A 203 -5.46 3.16 1.92
CA GLU A 203 -4.40 2.66 1.06
C GLU A 203 -5.00 2.21 -0.27
N SER A 204 -4.66 2.91 -1.35
CA SER A 204 -5.06 2.57 -2.71
C SER A 204 -3.91 1.87 -3.43
N ARG A 205 -4.15 0.68 -4.00
CA ARG A 205 -3.13 -0.11 -4.69
C ARG A 205 -3.26 0.02 -6.20
N CYS A 206 -2.13 0.29 -6.84
CA CYS A 206 -2.09 0.60 -8.26
C CYS A 206 -1.17 -0.36 -9.02
N LEU A 207 -1.66 -0.97 -10.10
CA LEU A 207 -0.81 -1.59 -11.12
C LEU A 207 -0.24 -0.48 -12.01
N VAL A 208 1.06 -0.51 -12.25
CA VAL A 208 1.80 0.56 -12.95
C VAL A 208 2.63 -0.06 -14.07
N PHE A 209 2.37 0.31 -15.32
CA PHE A 209 2.99 -0.27 -16.53
C PHE A 209 3.86 0.77 -17.25
N PHE A 210 5.04 0.35 -17.71
CA PHE A 210 6.10 1.22 -18.25
C PHE A 210 6.35 1.01 -19.75
#